data_AF-A0A4R3TPW1-F1
#
_entry.id   AF-A0A4R3TPW1-F1
#
_cell.length_a   1.000
_cell.length_b   1.000
_cell.length_c   1.000
_cell.angle_alpha   90.00
_cell.angle_beta   90.00
_cell.angle_gamma   90.00
#
_symmetry.space_group_name_H-M   'P 1'
#
loop_
_entity.id
_entity.type
_entity.pdbx_description
1 polymer ?
#
loop_
_entity_poly.entity_id
_entity_poly.type
_entity_poly.pdbx_seq_one_letter_code
_entity_poly.pdbx_strand_id
1 'polypeptide(L)'
;MVRSLFRLVLLICMAPAWTLIQNVPSAHAQSTKSKFTMQGAADTSESPVIRDGANRPCLNVEAAAKGHVQNGELMDHIVSVKNNCSRMIRVKICYYHSDHCKDATVYGYQRVDTILGTMKMSMFRYSLSQK
;
A
#
# COMPACT_ATOMS: atom_id res chain seq x y z
N MET A 1 -34.39 -0.72 9.61
CA MET A 1 -35.56 -1.36 10.25
C MET A 1 -35.71 -2.71 9.52
N VAL A 2 -35.59 -3.89 10.11
CA VAL A 2 -36.29 -4.46 11.26
C VAL A 2 -35.40 -5.56 11.89
N ARG A 3 -35.56 -5.73 13.20
CA ARG A 3 -34.78 -6.56 14.13
C ARG A 3 -34.92 -8.06 13.84
N SER A 4 -33.77 -8.75 13.91
CA SER A 4 -33.64 -10.19 13.97
C SER A 4 -34.17 -10.72 15.31
N LEU A 5 -35.16 -11.59 15.24
CA LEU A 5 -35.74 -12.38 16.33
C LEU A 5 -35.98 -13.79 15.77
N PHE A 6 -35.96 -14.78 16.67
CA PHE A 6 -36.18 -16.22 16.47
C PHE A 6 -34.93 -17.03 16.11
N ARG A 7 -34.61 -18.14 16.77
CA ARG A 7 -35.18 -18.78 17.96
C ARG A 7 -34.15 -19.79 18.47
N LEU A 8 -34.06 -19.85 19.79
CA LEU A 8 -33.48 -20.91 20.59
C LEU A 8 -34.02 -22.29 20.16
N VAL A 9 -33.16 -23.23 19.77
CA VAL A 9 -33.45 -24.68 19.87
C VAL A 9 -32.17 -25.37 20.35
N LEU A 10 -32.10 -25.53 21.67
CA LEU A 10 -31.17 -26.42 22.33
C LEU A 10 -31.96 -27.70 22.64
N LEU A 11 -31.69 -28.79 21.93
CA LEU A 11 -32.20 -30.11 22.29
C LEU A 11 -31.17 -31.17 21.89
N ILE A 12 -30.52 -31.66 22.93
CA ILE A 12 -29.51 -32.71 22.95
C ILE A 12 -30.26 -34.04 22.83
N CYS A 13 -30.03 -34.78 21.75
CA CYS A 13 -30.43 -36.18 21.63
C CYS A 13 -29.17 -37.03 21.52
N MET A 14 -28.85 -37.76 22.59
CA MET A 14 -27.87 -38.84 22.55
C MET A 14 -28.45 -40.03 21.78
N ALA A 15 -27.77 -40.44 20.71
CA ALA A 15 -27.91 -41.76 20.10
C ALA A 15 -26.55 -42.19 19.51
N PRO A 16 -26.07 -43.42 19.78
CA PRO A 16 -24.84 -43.95 19.20
C PRO A 16 -25.17 -44.82 17.98
N ALA A 17 -24.65 -44.49 16.80
CA ALA A 17 -24.21 -45.43 15.74
C ALA A 17 -23.84 -44.65 14.48
N TRP A 18 -22.92 -45.23 13.73
CA TRP A 18 -22.06 -44.61 12.73
C TRP A 18 -22.71 -43.96 11.50
N THR A 19 -21.85 -43.15 10.87
CA THR A 19 -21.89 -42.63 9.50
C THR A 19 -22.79 -41.42 9.25
N LEU A 20 -22.16 -40.26 9.20
CA LEU A 20 -22.14 -39.38 8.03
C LEU A 20 -21.03 -38.34 8.28
N ILE A 21 -19.80 -38.67 7.85
CA ILE A 21 -18.73 -37.69 7.71
C ILE A 21 -19.20 -36.75 6.60
N GLN A 22 -19.78 -35.61 6.98
CA GLN A 22 -20.03 -34.55 6.03
C GLN A 22 -18.68 -34.05 5.55
N ASN A 23 -18.38 -34.25 4.27
CA ASN A 23 -17.32 -33.56 3.56
C ASN A 23 -17.58 -32.05 3.70
N VAL A 24 -17.02 -31.44 4.74
CA VAL A 24 -16.92 -29.98 4.80
C VAL A 24 -15.95 -29.61 3.69
N PRO A 25 -16.36 -28.88 2.63
CA PRO A 25 -15.40 -28.36 1.68
C PRO A 25 -14.49 -27.42 2.46
N SER A 26 -13.26 -27.86 2.74
CA SER A 26 -12.20 -26.99 3.22
C SER A 26 -12.02 -25.88 2.19
N ALA A 27 -12.58 -24.71 2.50
CA ALA A 27 -12.28 -23.47 1.79
C ALA A 27 -10.79 -23.22 1.95
N HIS A 28 -10.00 -23.74 1.01
CA HIS A 28 -8.60 -23.37 0.87
C HIS A 28 -8.62 -21.91 0.47
N ALA A 29 -8.32 -21.03 1.43
CA ALA A 29 -7.97 -19.66 1.14
C ALA A 29 -6.74 -19.70 0.21
N GLN A 30 -6.99 -19.63 -1.09
CA GLN A 30 -5.93 -19.48 -2.07
C GLN A 30 -5.30 -18.10 -1.82
N SER A 31 -4.16 -18.11 -1.13
CA SER A 31 -3.29 -16.95 -1.01
C SER A 31 -2.86 -16.54 -2.42
N THR A 32 -3.63 -15.66 -3.05
CA THR A 32 -3.25 -15.01 -4.31
C THR A 32 -1.87 -14.38 -4.08
N LYS A 33 -0.83 -14.88 -4.75
CA LYS A 33 0.54 -14.36 -4.63
C LYS A 33 0.50 -12.85 -4.88
N SER A 34 0.65 -12.04 -3.84
CA SER A 34 0.63 -10.58 -3.98
C SER A 34 1.84 -10.16 -4.80
N LYS A 35 1.62 -9.59 -5.98
CA LYS A 35 2.69 -8.99 -6.79
C LYS A 35 3.10 -7.68 -6.13
N PHE A 36 4.13 -7.71 -5.31
CA PHE A 36 4.67 -6.55 -4.60
C PHE A 36 6.20 -6.57 -4.71
N THR A 37 6.79 -5.44 -5.06
CA THR A 37 8.25 -5.31 -5.23
C THR A 37 8.71 -3.97 -4.67
N MET A 38 9.55 -4.01 -3.64
CA MET A 38 10.18 -2.80 -3.09
C MET A 38 11.20 -2.24 -4.08
N GLN A 39 11.22 -0.92 -4.22
CA GLN A 39 12.21 -0.21 -5.02
C GLN A 39 13.33 0.36 -4.14
N GLY A 40 14.42 0.76 -4.80
CA GLY A 40 15.53 1.45 -4.14
C GLY A 40 15.17 2.85 -3.63
N ALA A 41 16.18 3.48 -3.02
CA ALA A 41 16.10 4.88 -2.62
C ALA A 41 15.88 5.79 -3.83
N ALA A 42 15.30 6.97 -3.58
CA ALA A 42 15.15 7.99 -4.59
C ALA A 42 16.52 8.41 -5.15
N ASP A 43 16.57 8.67 -6.45
CA ASP A 43 17.73 9.27 -7.08
C ASP A 43 17.94 10.71 -6.59
N THR A 44 19.20 11.14 -6.60
CA THR A 44 19.60 12.49 -6.15
C THR A 44 18.91 13.56 -6.98
N SER A 45 18.23 14.49 -6.29
CA SER A 45 17.72 15.72 -6.89
C SER A 45 18.58 16.90 -6.43
N GLU A 46 18.64 17.96 -7.23
CA GLU A 46 19.37 19.19 -6.91
C GLU A 46 18.65 20.04 -5.85
N SER A 47 17.46 19.64 -5.40
CA SER A 47 16.68 20.43 -4.44
C SER A 47 17.24 20.34 -3.01
N PRO A 48 17.23 21.43 -2.23
CA PRO A 48 17.62 21.41 -0.83
C PRO A 48 16.79 20.41 -0.01
N VAL A 49 17.45 19.67 0.88
CA VAL A 49 16.78 18.75 1.80
C VAL A 49 16.37 19.51 3.06
N ILE A 50 15.06 19.59 3.31
CA ILE A 50 14.48 20.11 4.54
C ILE A 50 14.80 19.15 5.70
N ARG A 51 15.38 19.71 6.77
CA ARG A 51 15.79 18.99 7.98
C ARG A 51 15.09 19.49 9.24
N ASP A 52 15.11 18.67 10.29
CA ASP A 52 14.64 19.03 11.63
C ASP A 52 15.72 19.74 12.45
N GLY A 53 15.40 20.10 13.71
CA GLY A 53 16.34 20.75 14.62
C GLY A 53 17.55 19.88 15.03
N ALA A 54 17.49 18.56 14.78
CA ALA A 54 18.60 17.63 14.98
C ALA A 54 19.35 17.33 13.66
N ASN A 55 19.12 18.14 12.62
CA ASN A 55 19.72 18.01 11.29
C ASN A 55 19.38 16.69 10.56
N ARG A 56 18.28 16.03 10.91
CA ARG A 56 17.79 14.82 10.24
C ARG A 56 16.83 15.19 9.10
N PRO A 57 16.82 14.48 7.96
CA PRO A 57 15.86 14.73 6.90
C PRO A 57 14.42 14.61 7.41
N CYS A 58 13.57 15.59 7.07
CA CYS A 58 12.16 15.54 7.45
C CYS A 58 11.40 14.44 6.73
N LEU A 59 11.74 14.16 5.48
CA LEU A 59 11.03 13.18 4.65
C LEU A 59 11.71 11.81 4.69
N ASN A 60 10.93 10.77 4.94
CA ASN A 60 11.27 9.38 4.66
C ASN A 60 10.47 8.93 3.43
N VAL A 61 11.15 8.34 2.46
CA VAL A 61 10.59 8.02 1.15
C VAL A 61 10.81 6.54 0.88
N GLU A 62 9.73 5.86 0.52
CA GLU A 62 9.72 4.44 0.16
C GLU A 62 8.96 4.30 -1.15
N ALA A 63 9.43 3.42 -2.03
CA ALA A 63 8.74 3.14 -3.28
C ALA A 63 8.53 1.65 -3.46
N ALA A 64 7.41 1.31 -4.08
CA ALA A 64 7.05 -0.07 -4.37
C ALA A 64 6.24 -0.15 -5.67
N ALA A 65 6.38 -1.28 -6.37
CA ALA A 65 5.49 -1.67 -7.44
C ALA A 65 4.50 -2.71 -6.91
N LYS A 66 3.21 -2.45 -7.06
CA LYS A 66 2.13 -3.34 -6.60
C LYS A 66 1.24 -3.73 -7.77
N GLY A 67 0.80 -4.98 -7.84
CA GLY A 67 -0.16 -5.42 -8.84
C GLY A 67 -1.42 -4.56 -8.84
N HIS A 68 -1.82 -4.08 -10.01
CA HIS A 68 -2.99 -3.23 -10.18
C HIS A 68 -4.27 -4.02 -9.87
N VAL A 69 -5.23 -3.36 -9.19
CA VAL A 69 -6.42 -4.04 -8.63
C VAL A 69 -7.30 -4.67 -9.70
N GLN A 70 -7.44 -4.01 -10.86
CA GLN A 70 -8.30 -4.48 -11.95
C GLN A 70 -7.59 -5.41 -12.93
N ASN A 71 -6.27 -5.28 -13.06
CA ASN A 71 -5.48 -6.05 -14.01
C ASN A 71 -4.15 -6.45 -13.38
N GLY A 72 -4.05 -7.71 -12.96
CA GLY A 72 -2.83 -8.24 -12.33
C GLY A 72 -1.61 -8.34 -13.25
N GLU A 73 -1.72 -8.07 -14.55
CA GLU A 73 -0.57 -7.91 -15.45
C GLU A 73 0.08 -6.54 -15.36
N LEU A 74 -0.65 -5.54 -14.85
CA LEU A 74 -0.16 -4.19 -14.64
C LEU A 74 0.32 -4.02 -13.20
N MET A 75 1.29 -3.13 -13.03
CA MET A 75 1.89 -2.76 -11.77
C MET A 75 1.71 -1.26 -11.57
N ASP A 76 1.13 -0.87 -10.44
CA ASP A 76 1.08 0.50 -9.95
C ASP A 76 2.43 0.84 -9.32
N HIS A 77 3.05 1.91 -9.80
CA HIS A 77 4.29 2.48 -9.26
C HIS A 77 3.94 3.46 -8.17
N ILE A 78 4.11 3.05 -6.92
CA ILE A 78 3.71 3.80 -5.74
C ILE A 78 4.96 4.38 -5.09
N VAL A 79 4.93 5.69 -4.82
CA VAL A 79 5.91 6.38 -3.98
C VAL A 79 5.21 6.90 -2.75
N SER A 80 5.63 6.40 -1.60
CA SER A 80 5.15 6.78 -0.29
C SER A 80 6.10 7.78 0.35
N VAL A 81 5.58 8.93 0.75
CA VAL A 81 6.36 9.99 1.39
C VAL A 81 5.78 10.22 2.78
N LYS A 82 6.60 9.98 3.81
CA LYS A 82 6.28 10.26 5.21
C LYS A 82 7.06 11.49 5.68
N ASN A 83 6.34 12.46 6.22
CA ASN A 83 6.92 13.62 6.86
C ASN A 83 7.04 13.38 8.36
N ASN A 84 8.24 13.43 8.91
CA ASN A 84 8.53 13.28 10.34
C ASN A 84 8.64 14.62 11.07
N CYS A 85 8.45 15.74 10.36
CA CYS A 85 8.44 17.09 10.90
C CYS A 85 7.01 17.62 11.05
N SER A 86 6.83 18.68 11.85
CA SER A 86 5.52 19.31 12.09
C SER A 86 5.06 20.26 10.96
N ARG A 87 5.99 20.72 10.12
CA ARG A 87 5.69 21.62 9.00
C ARG A 87 5.18 20.87 7.77
N MET A 88 4.33 21.51 6.98
CA MET A 88 3.93 21.01 5.66
C MET A 88 5.07 21.16 4.65
N ILE A 89 5.26 20.16 3.81
CA ILE A 89 6.30 20.12 2.77
C ILE A 89 5.65 19.76 1.43
N ARG A 90 5.96 20.51 0.38
CA ARG A 90 5.55 20.19 -0.98
C ARG A 90 6.66 19.42 -1.67
N VAL A 91 6.29 18.36 -2.37
CA VAL A 91 7.24 17.54 -3.12
C VAL A 91 6.79 17.37 -4.55
N LYS A 92 7.74 17.29 -5.47
CA LYS A 92 7.55 16.88 -6.86
C LYS A 92 8.33 15.59 -7.09
N ILE A 93 7.60 14.54 -7.45
CA ILE A 93 8.12 13.19 -7.63
C ILE A 93 8.06 12.89 -9.14
N CYS A 94 9.18 12.48 -9.74
CA CYS A 94 9.27 12.24 -11.18
C CYS A 94 9.84 10.84 -11.45
N TYR A 95 9.49 10.25 -12.58
CA TYR A 95 10.31 9.17 -13.13
C TYR A 95 11.74 9.69 -13.38
N TYR A 96 12.72 8.83 -13.14
CA TYR A 96 14.12 9.22 -13.31
C TYR A 96 14.41 9.66 -14.75
N HIS A 97 15.09 10.80 -14.92
CA HIS A 97 15.34 11.47 -16.21
C HIS A 97 14.08 11.71 -17.06
N SER A 98 12.96 12.06 -16.43
CA SER A 98 11.70 12.34 -17.12
C SER A 98 10.98 13.54 -16.53
N ASP A 99 10.17 14.19 -17.37
CA ASP A 99 9.23 15.24 -16.97
C ASP A 99 7.87 14.69 -16.51
N HIS A 100 7.70 13.36 -16.51
CA HIS A 100 6.52 12.68 -15.99
C HIS A 100 6.52 12.71 -14.45
N CYS A 101 5.87 13.74 -13.91
CA CYS A 101 5.90 14.03 -12.48
C CYS A 101 4.51 14.12 -11.86
N LYS A 102 4.48 13.94 -10.53
CA LYS A 102 3.34 14.21 -9.67
C LYS A 102 3.77 15.14 -8.54
N ASP A 103 2.96 16.15 -8.26
CA ASP A 103 3.10 16.98 -7.07
C ASP A 103 2.29 16.36 -5.93
N ALA A 104 2.86 16.38 -4.72
CA ALA A 104 2.18 15.96 -3.50
C ALA A 104 2.46 16.97 -2.38
N THR A 105 1.45 17.22 -1.56
CA THR A 105 1.60 17.99 -0.33
C THR A 105 1.57 17.03 0.85
N VAL A 106 2.62 17.03 1.67
CA VAL A 106 2.74 16.16 2.84
C VAL A 106 2.69 17.03 4.09
N TYR A 107 1.56 17.00 4.79
CA TYR A 107 1.39 17.73 6.04
C TYR A 107 2.29 17.16 7.14
N GLY A 108 2.39 17.88 8.26
CA GLY A 108 3.21 17.45 9.38
C GLY A 108 2.79 16.07 9.92
N TYR A 109 3.76 15.21 10.18
CA TYR A 109 3.55 13.83 10.67
C TYR A 109 2.67 12.94 9.76
N GLN A 110 2.41 13.37 8.53
CA GLN A 110 1.56 12.65 7.58
C GLN A 110 2.38 11.72 6.69
N ARG A 111 1.75 10.65 6.21
CA ARG A 111 2.20 9.85 5.06
C ARG A 111 1.24 10.03 3.89
N VAL A 112 1.79 10.20 2.69
CA VAL A 112 1.03 10.27 1.44
C VAL A 112 1.59 9.23 0.47
N ASP A 113 0.71 8.42 -0.11
CA ASP A 113 1.04 7.47 -1.16
C ASP A 113 0.62 8.05 -2.51
N THR A 114 1.57 8.17 -3.43
CA THR A 114 1.34 8.74 -4.76
C THR A 114 1.59 7.67 -5.81
N ILE A 115 0.60 7.43 -6.68
CA ILE A 115 0.77 6.57 -7.85
C ILE A 115 1.39 7.43 -8.97
N LEU A 116 2.62 7.13 -9.37
CA LEU A 116 3.30 7.79 -10.48
C LEU A 116 2.72 7.35 -11.83
N GLY A 117 2.42 6.07 -11.95
CA GLY A 117 1.86 5.46 -13.16
C GLY A 117 1.54 3.99 -12.98
N THR A 118 0.90 3.40 -14.00
CA THR A 118 0.51 1.99 -14.04
C THR A 118 1.04 1.39 -15.34
N MET A 119 1.92 0.38 -15.24
CA MET A 119 2.60 -0.22 -16.40
C MET A 119 3.01 -1.68 -16.15
N LYS A 120 3.45 -2.40 -17.18
CA LYS A 120 3.78 -3.84 -17.08
C LYS A 120 5.08 -4.15 -16.33
N MET A 121 5.95 -3.15 -16.08
CA MET A 121 7.21 -3.35 -15.38
C MET A 121 7.07 -3.14 -13.87
N SER A 122 7.77 -3.94 -13.06
CA SER A 122 7.81 -3.77 -11.61
C SER A 122 8.99 -2.92 -11.13
N MET A 123 10.04 -2.79 -11.93
CA MET A 123 11.23 -2.01 -11.59
C MET A 123 11.07 -0.60 -12.13
N PHE A 124 11.29 0.40 -11.29
CA PHE A 124 11.34 1.80 -11.72
C PHE A 124 12.26 2.63 -10.85
N ARG A 125 12.76 3.70 -11.44
CA ARG A 125 13.59 4.71 -10.77
C ARG A 125 12.84 6.02 -10.72
N TYR A 126 13.07 6.78 -9.67
CA TYR A 126 12.36 8.01 -9.40
C TYR A 126 13.27 9.01 -8.70
N SER A 127 13.03 10.29 -8.95
CA SER A 127 13.65 11.39 -8.20
C SER A 127 12.56 12.14 -7.42
N LEU A 128 12.96 12.70 -6.27
CA LEU A 128 12.07 13.50 -5.43
C LEU A 128 12.72 14.85 -5.16
N SER A 129 11.99 15.92 -5.43
CA SER A 129 12.44 17.29 -5.17
C SER A 129 11.49 18.00 -4.20
N GLN A 130 12.05 18.78 -3.28
CA GLN A 130 11.31 19.54 -2.26
C GLN A 130 11.13 20.99 -2.73
N LYS A 131 9.94 21.55 -2.52
CA LYS A 131 9.55 22.91 -2.90
C LYS A 131 9.19 23.75 -1.68
#